data_AF-A0A7S3LBE8-F1
#
_entry.id   AF-A0A7S3LBE8-F1
#
_cell.length_a   1.000
_cell.length_b   1.000
_cell.length_c   1.000
_cell.angle_alpha   90.00
_cell.angle_beta   90.00
_cell.angle_gamma   90.00
#
_symmetry.space_group_name_H-M   'P 1'
#
loop_
_entity.id
_entity.type
_entity.pdbx_description
1 polymer ?
#
loop_
_entity_poly.entity_id
_entity_poly.type
_entity_poly.pdbx_seq_one_letter_code
_entity_poly.pdbx_strand_id
1 'polypeptide(L)'
;ELTTPTADVMDLHEGQRLVCVGDVHGDVQALRNMLHVAGLVDRNENKNNNNNKEEEEKDKKVGMMTWTGGDTILVQTGDILDRGDNELACWRLLAGLSEQATQ
;
A
#
# COMPACT_ATOMS: atom_id res chain seq x y z
N GLU A 1 -7.69 -9.20 32.08
CA GLU A 1 -8.66 -9.57 31.03
C GLU A 1 -8.06 -9.21 29.68
N LEU A 2 -8.07 -10.13 28.71
CA LEU A 2 -7.85 -9.74 27.32
C LEU A 2 -9.18 -9.18 26.81
N THR A 3 -9.32 -7.86 26.81
CA THR A 3 -10.39 -7.21 26.07
C THR A 3 -10.05 -7.33 24.59
N THR A 4 -10.92 -7.95 23.81
CA THR A 4 -10.89 -7.77 22.36
C THR A 4 -10.93 -6.26 22.13
N PRO A 5 -9.92 -5.64 21.48
CA PRO A 5 -10.05 -4.24 21.09
C PRO A 5 -11.37 -4.11 20.34
N THR A 6 -12.12 -3.04 20.59
CA THR A 6 -13.29 -2.66 19.79
C THR A 6 -12.86 -2.83 18.34
N ALA A 7 -13.43 -3.82 17.66
CA ALA A 7 -13.00 -4.16 16.31
C ALA A 7 -12.99 -2.89 15.48
N ASP A 8 -11.94 -2.69 14.68
CA ASP A 8 -11.94 -1.64 13.67
C ASP A 8 -13.02 -2.00 12.65
N VAL A 9 -14.26 -1.56 12.92
CA VAL A 9 -15.41 -1.78 12.05
C VAL A 9 -15.34 -0.72 10.96
N MET A 10 -15.18 -1.17 9.71
CA MET A 10 -15.36 -0.30 8.55
C MET A 10 -16.83 -0.31 8.15
N ASP A 11 -17.47 0.86 8.20
CA ASP A 11 -18.84 1.03 7.72
C ASP A 11 -18.88 0.89 6.19
N LEU A 12 -19.61 -0.11 5.72
CA LEU A 12 -19.83 -0.35 4.30
C LEU A 12 -21.13 0.31 3.85
N HIS A 13 -21.11 0.94 2.67
CA HIS A 13 -22.31 1.50 2.07
C HIS A 13 -22.57 0.93 0.66
N GLU A 14 -23.81 1.05 0.21
CA GLU A 14 -24.22 0.53 -1.10
C GLU A 14 -23.49 1.26 -2.23
N GLY A 15 -22.93 0.49 -3.16
CA GLY A 15 -22.14 1.03 -4.27
C GLY A 15 -20.68 1.33 -3.94
N GLN A 16 -20.24 1.13 -2.69
CA GLN A 16 -18.85 1.31 -2.31
C GLN A 16 -17.93 0.35 -3.08
N ARG A 17 -16.84 0.88 -3.62
CA ARG A 17 -15.91 0.11 -4.42
C ARG A 17 -15.01 -0.75 -3.52
N LEU A 18 -14.88 -2.04 -3.85
CA LEU A 18 -14.00 -2.98 -3.17
C LEU A 18 -12.95 -3.53 -4.15
N VAL A 19 -11.68 -3.48 -3.77
CA VAL A 19 -10.57 -4.05 -4.55
C VAL A 19 -9.84 -5.06 -3.68
N CYS A 20 -9.80 -6.32 -4.12
CA CYS A 20 -9.10 -7.39 -3.42
C CYS A 20 -7.77 -7.71 -4.11
N VAL A 21 -6.73 -7.86 -3.30
CA VAL A 21 -5.36 -8.14 -3.73
C VAL A 21 -4.91 -9.43 -3.08
N GLY A 22 -4.52 -10.39 -3.93
CA GLY A 22 -3.93 -11.65 -3.52
C GLY A 22 -2.47 -11.51 -3.07
N ASP A 23 -1.75 -12.62 -3.16
CA ASP A 23 -0.39 -12.75 -2.69
C ASP A 23 0.57 -11.75 -3.36
N VAL A 24 1.43 -11.12 -2.56
CA VAL A 24 2.42 -10.14 -3.04
C VAL A 24 3.83 -10.75 -3.13
N HIS A 25 4.19 -11.67 -2.22
CA HIS A 25 5.50 -12.34 -2.20
C HIS A 25 6.69 -11.36 -2.23
N GLY A 26 6.61 -10.27 -1.46
CA GLY A 26 7.68 -9.28 -1.38
C GLY A 26 7.98 -8.49 -2.67
N ASP A 27 7.21 -8.65 -3.76
CA ASP A 27 7.41 -7.88 -5.00
C ASP A 27 6.72 -6.51 -4.92
N VAL A 28 7.49 -5.53 -4.44
CA VAL A 28 7.01 -4.16 -4.29
C VAL A 28 6.68 -3.48 -5.62
N GLN A 29 7.32 -3.86 -6.72
CA GLN A 29 7.06 -3.24 -8.01
C GLN A 29 5.78 -3.77 -8.63
N ALA A 30 5.52 -5.07 -8.51
CA ALA A 30 4.24 -5.67 -8.87
C ALA A 30 3.09 -5.03 -8.06
N LEU A 31 3.27 -4.89 -6.74
CA LEU A 31 2.29 -4.23 -5.88
C LEU A 31 2.00 -2.79 -6.33
N ARG A 32 3.04 -1.98 -6.57
CA ARG A 32 2.91 -0.58 -7.05
C ARG A 32 2.14 -0.50 -8.37
N ASN A 33 2.50 -1.34 -9.34
CA ASN A 33 1.84 -1.37 -10.64
C ASN A 33 0.36 -1.74 -10.52
N MET A 34 0.05 -2.74 -9.70
CA MET A 34 -1.32 -3.18 -9.51
C MET A 34 -2.17 -2.12 -8.78
N LEU A 35 -1.64 -1.47 -7.74
CA LEU A 35 -2.33 -0.35 -7.08
C LEU A 35 -2.61 0.80 -8.05
N HIS A 36 -1.67 1.08 -8.95
CA HIS A 36 -1.85 2.11 -9.98
C HIS A 36 -2.91 1.72 -11.02
N VAL A 37 -2.87 0.48 -11.54
CA VAL A 37 -3.87 -0.03 -12.48
C VAL A 37 -5.26 -0.09 -11.84
N ALA A 38 -5.33 -0.38 -10.54
CA ALA A 38 -6.55 -0.32 -9.76
C ALA A 38 -7.02 1.12 -9.45
N GLY A 39 -6.29 2.15 -9.88
CA GLY A 39 -6.63 3.56 -9.63
C GLY A 39 -6.63 3.92 -8.14
N LEU A 40 -5.85 3.21 -7.32
CA LEU A 40 -5.74 3.46 -5.89
C LEU A 40 -4.61 4.44 -5.57
N VAL A 41 -3.62 4.54 -6.46
CA VAL A 41 -2.48 5.46 -6.35
C VAL A 41 -2.15 6.08 -7.70
N ASP A 42 -1.65 7.31 -7.67
CA ASP A 42 -1.18 8.00 -8.87
C ASP A 42 0.22 7.49 -9.29
N ARG A 43 0.53 7.59 -10.59
CA ARG A 43 1.84 7.23 -11.14
C ARG A 43 2.90 8.29 -10.90
N ASN A 44 2.60 9.33 -10.11
CA ASN A 44 3.52 10.44 -9.86
C ASN A 44 4.74 9.97 -9.06
N GLU A 45 5.67 9.32 -9.77
CA GLU A 45 7.07 9.27 -9.42
C GLU A 45 7.53 10.72 -9.41
N ASN A 46 7.67 11.30 -8.22
CA ASN A 46 8.25 12.61 -8.07
C ASN A 46 9.66 12.57 -8.69
N LYS A 47 9.80 13.06 -9.93
CA LYS A 47 11.03 13.12 -10.72
C LYS A 47 11.93 14.25 -10.21
N ASN A 48 12.19 14.30 -8.92
CA ASN A 48 13.33 15.05 -8.42
C ASN A 48 14.57 14.18 -8.60
N ASN A 49 15.06 14.17 -9.84
CA ASN A 49 16.38 13.67 -10.21
C ASN A 49 17.44 14.61 -9.67
N ASN A 50 17.80 14.49 -8.38
CA ASN A 50 19.09 14.95 -7.91
C ASN A 50 19.90 13.70 -7.54
N ASN A 51 20.78 13.35 -8.47
CA ASN A 51 21.67 12.20 -8.44
C ASN A 51 22.60 12.25 -7.23
N ASN A 52 23.04 11.06 -6.81
CA ASN A 52 24.13 10.75 -5.87
C ASN A 52 23.67 10.41 -4.43
N LYS A 53 23.04 9.24 -4.25
CA LYS A 53 23.08 8.36 -3.05
C LYS A 53 22.15 7.16 -3.29
N GLU A 54 22.63 6.15 -4.00
CA GLU A 54 21.77 5.26 -4.80
C GLU A 54 21.27 3.96 -4.14
N GLU A 55 21.56 3.69 -2.87
CA GLU A 55 21.18 2.39 -2.27
C GLU A 55 20.32 2.52 -0.99
N GLU A 56 20.65 3.38 -0.03
CA GLU A 56 19.84 3.55 1.20
C GLU A 56 18.53 4.36 1.02
N GLU A 57 18.37 5.10 -0.06
CA GLU A 57 17.18 5.95 -0.30
C GLU A 57 16.05 5.26 -1.08
N LYS A 58 16.28 4.07 -1.65
CA LYS A 58 15.26 3.33 -2.40
C LYS A 58 14.06 2.96 -1.52
N ASP A 59 14.31 2.51 -0.29
CA ASP A 59 13.26 2.17 0.68
C ASP A 59 12.44 3.38 1.13
N LYS A 60 13.06 4.56 1.25
CA LYS A 60 12.33 5.80 1.55
C LYS A 60 11.43 6.24 0.41
N LYS A 61 11.84 6.01 -0.83
CA LYS A 61 11.04 6.33 -2.03
C LYS A 61 9.88 5.36 -2.25
N VAL A 62 9.99 4.14 -1.72
CA VAL A 62 8.90 3.14 -1.78
C VAL A 62 7.65 3.64 -1.04
N GLY A 63 7.81 4.26 0.14
CA GLY A 63 6.68 4.78 0.94
C GLY A 63 6.05 6.08 0.43
N MET A 64 6.44 6.59 -0.74
CA MET A 64 6.07 7.93 -1.19
C MET A 64 4.83 7.98 -2.10
N MET A 65 4.02 6.91 -2.15
CA MET A 65 2.78 6.91 -2.92
C MET A 65 1.64 7.60 -2.18
N THR A 66 0.81 8.31 -2.94
CA THR A 66 -0.37 9.00 -2.43
C THR A 66 -1.63 8.19 -2.72
N TRP A 67 -2.47 7.99 -1.70
CA TRP A 67 -3.79 7.39 -1.88
C TRP A 67 -4.68 8.30 -2.71
N THR A 68 -5.28 7.74 -3.75
CA THR A 68 -6.20 8.42 -4.67
C THR A 68 -7.47 7.61 -4.92
N GLY A 69 -7.66 6.50 -4.20
CA GLY A 69 -8.78 5.58 -4.34
C GLY A 69 -10.11 6.11 -3.79
N GLY A 70 -10.15 7.30 -3.20
CA GLY A 70 -11.34 7.86 -2.58
C GLY A 70 -11.86 6.96 -1.46
N ASP A 71 -13.15 6.62 -1.51
CA ASP A 71 -13.84 5.74 -0.56
C ASP A 71 -13.63 4.24 -0.82
N THR A 72 -12.78 3.89 -1.80
CA THR A 72 -12.51 2.49 -2.16
C THR A 72 -11.89 1.75 -0.98
N ILE A 73 -12.36 0.53 -0.73
CA ILE A 73 -11.73 -0.36 0.25
C ILE A 73 -10.75 -1.28 -0.48
N LEU A 74 -9.50 -1.26 -0.04
CA LEU A 74 -8.48 -2.22 -0.47
C LEU A 74 -8.38 -3.34 0.57
N VAL A 75 -8.57 -4.58 0.13
CA VAL A 75 -8.40 -5.78 0.98
C VAL A 75 -7.20 -6.57 0.50
N GLN A 76 -6.19 -6.68 1.35
CA GLN A 76 -5.05 -7.58 1.14
C GLN A 76 -5.37 -8.93 1.78
N THR A 77 -5.40 -10.01 1.00
CA THR A 77 -5.95 -11.30 1.44
C THR A 77 -4.94 -12.28 2.02
N GLY A 78 -3.65 -11.94 2.09
CA GLY A 78 -2.59 -12.78 2.66
C GLY A 78 -1.29 -12.84 1.84
N ASP A 79 -0.25 -13.43 2.42
CA ASP A 79 1.03 -13.71 1.75
C ASP A 79 1.74 -12.46 1.18
N ILE A 80 1.78 -11.40 2.01
CA ILE A 80 2.59 -10.20 1.75
C ILE A 80 4.08 -10.52 1.91
N LEU A 81 4.39 -11.37 2.89
CA LEU A 81 5.73 -11.64 3.40
C LEU A 81 6.11 -13.08 3.09
N ASP A 82 6.75 -13.32 1.95
CA ASP A 82 7.59 -14.50 1.76
C ASP A 82 8.60 -14.23 0.63
N ARG A 83 9.83 -14.74 0.83
CA ARG A 83 10.94 -14.88 -0.14
C ARG A 83 11.62 -13.64 -0.73
N GLY A 84 11.60 -12.46 -0.11
CA GLY A 84 12.24 -11.28 -0.73
C GLY A 84 12.95 -10.28 0.17
N ASP A 85 13.92 -9.55 -0.40
CA ASP A 85 14.65 -8.45 0.27
C ASP A 85 13.79 -7.18 0.47
N ASN A 86 12.60 -7.10 -0.14
CA ASN A 86 11.76 -5.89 -0.20
C ASN A 86 10.44 -5.99 0.61
N GLU A 87 10.32 -6.98 1.49
CA GLU A 87 9.13 -7.22 2.32
C GLU A 87 8.75 -6.00 3.18
N LEU A 88 9.74 -5.40 3.83
CA LEU A 88 9.55 -4.19 4.63
C LEU A 88 9.04 -3.02 3.79
N ALA A 89 9.44 -2.97 2.51
CA ALA A 89 9.03 -1.94 1.58
C ALA A 89 7.54 -2.12 1.18
N CYS A 90 7.11 -3.37 0.94
CA CYS A 90 5.69 -3.69 0.73
C CYS A 90 4.84 -3.33 1.94
N TRP A 91 5.30 -3.69 3.14
CA TRP A 91 4.59 -3.40 4.38
C TRP A 91 4.47 -1.89 4.62
N ARG A 92 5.57 -1.12 4.48
CA ARG A 92 5.55 0.35 4.64
C ARG A 92 4.61 1.03 3.64
N LEU A 93 4.58 0.55 2.40
CA LEU A 93 3.67 1.07 1.38
C LEU A 93 2.21 0.86 1.79
N LEU A 94 1.83 -0.37 2.16
CA LEU A 94 0.45 -0.68 2.56
C LEU A 94 0.04 0.06 3.84
N ALA A 95 0.92 0.12 4.83
CA ALA A 95 0.69 0.85 6.07
C ALA A 95 0.48 2.35 5.81
N GLY A 96 1.34 2.97 5.00
CA GLY A 96 1.23 4.39 4.65
C GLY A 96 -0.02 4.72 3.83
N LEU A 97 -0.47 3.82 2.96
CA LEU A 97 -1.73 4.00 2.23
C LEU A 97 -2.96 3.80 3.13
N SER A 98 -2.90 2.87 4.08
CA SER A 98 -3.98 2.64 5.06
C SER A 98 -4.22 3.89 5.92
N GLU A 99 -3.14 4.53 6.38
CA GLU A 99 -3.24 5.80 7.14
C GLU A 99 -3.86 6.92 6.29
N GLN A 100 -3.46 7.03 5.02
CA GLN A 100 -4.01 8.04 4.10
C GLN A 100 -5.47 7.79 3.74
N ALA A 101 -5.90 6.54 3.59
CA ALA A 101 -7.27 6.19 3.25
C ALA A 101 -8.27 6.46 4.40
N THR A 102 -7.76 6.65 5.62
CA THR A 102 -8.57 6.96 6.81
C THR A 102 -8.76 8.47 7.03
N GLN A 103 -7.99 9.31 6.32
CA GLN A 103 -8.06 10.79 6.41
C GLN A 103 -9.04 11.37 5.40
#